data_AF-A0A4Q6BRA6-F1
#
_entry.id   AF-A0A4Q6BRA6-F1
#
_cell.length_a   1.000
_cell.length_b   1.000
_cell.length_c   1.000
_cell.angle_alpha   90.00
_cell.angle_beta   90.00
_cell.angle_gamma   90.00
#
_symmetry.space_group_name_H-M   'P 1'
#
loop_
_entity.id
_entity.type
_entity.pdbx_description
1 polymer ?
#
loop_
_entity_poly.entity_id
_entity_poly.type
_entity_poly.pdbx_seq_one_letter_code
_entity_poly.pdbx_strand_id
1 'polypeptide(L)'
;MSTPSRPRVLSGMRPTGQLHLGNFHGALRNWVDLQRDYDGYFFVADWHALTTGYEDTSALQANIRSMLIDWLAAGLDPATCTIFVQSHVPEHAELHLLLSMVTPLGWLERVPTFKDQQAQLKDRDLATYGFLGYPLLQSADILLYRPAYVPVGEDQVAHVEITREIARRFNHLFGGGASFDARVKTALKLLSGADRTRYQELRRAAQEAGDAAAPVSLQALLAEQPPRVDASARAALT
;
A
#
# COMPACT_ATOMS: atom_id res chain seq x y z
N MET A 1 -23.05 10.80 15.38
CA MET A 1 -21.85 11.54 14.93
C MET A 1 -20.82 10.50 14.53
N SER A 2 -20.44 10.38 13.26
CA SER A 2 -19.37 9.46 12.87
C SER A 2 -18.04 10.04 13.36
N THR A 3 -17.33 9.30 14.20
CA THR A 3 -15.94 9.61 14.52
C THR A 3 -15.14 9.73 13.22
N PRO A 4 -14.29 10.77 13.05
CA PRO A 4 -13.42 10.85 11.88
C PRO A 4 -12.54 9.59 11.83
N SER A 5 -12.47 8.93 10.67
CA SER A 5 -11.70 7.69 10.54
C SER A 5 -10.21 7.99 10.74
N ARG A 6 -9.56 7.28 11.66
CA ARG A 6 -8.12 7.36 11.86
C ARG A 6 -7.39 7.01 10.55
N PRO A 7 -6.29 7.68 10.19
CA PRO A 7 -5.56 7.35 8.98
C PRO A 7 -5.10 5.89 9.02
N ARG A 8 -5.11 5.22 7.87
CA ARG A 8 -4.71 3.81 7.78
C ARG A 8 -3.20 3.65 7.71
N VAL A 9 -2.69 2.69 8.46
CA VAL A 9 -1.30 2.24 8.38
C VAL A 9 -1.29 0.78 7.97
N LEU A 10 -0.43 0.40 7.03
CA LEU A 10 -0.19 -1.00 6.67
C LEU A 10 1.27 -1.35 6.92
N SER A 11 1.52 -2.46 7.61
CA SER A 11 2.86 -3.01 7.74
C SER A 11 2.82 -4.54 7.80
N GLY A 12 3.85 -5.19 7.27
CA GLY A 12 3.91 -6.65 7.18
C GLY A 12 5.28 -7.20 7.52
N MET A 13 5.33 -8.45 7.95
CA MET A 13 6.56 -9.13 8.32
C MET A 13 6.55 -10.58 7.84
N ARG A 14 7.68 -11.05 7.32
CA ARG A 14 7.82 -12.42 6.82
C ARG A 14 8.02 -13.42 7.98
N PRO A 15 7.39 -14.60 7.95
CA PRO A 15 7.56 -15.68 8.94
C PRO A 15 8.88 -16.46 8.76
N THR A 16 10.04 -15.81 8.96
CA THR A 16 11.36 -16.42 8.72
C THR A 16 12.05 -17.05 9.94
N GLY A 17 11.32 -17.27 11.04
CA GLY A 17 11.84 -17.90 12.26
C GLY A 17 11.34 -17.21 13.53
N GLN A 18 11.99 -17.47 14.66
CA GLN A 18 11.64 -16.82 15.93
C GLN A 18 11.97 -15.33 15.90
N LEU A 19 11.07 -14.50 16.44
CA LEU A 19 11.35 -13.08 16.62
C LEU A 19 12.47 -12.90 17.65
N HIS A 20 13.37 -11.98 17.37
CA HIS A 20 14.42 -11.56 18.30
C HIS A 20 14.31 -10.06 18.60
N LEU A 21 15.13 -9.57 19.53
CA LEU A 21 15.11 -8.15 19.96
C LEU A 21 15.26 -7.16 18.80
N GLY A 22 16.01 -7.52 17.76
CA GLY A 22 16.07 -6.74 16.52
C GLY A 22 14.71 -6.51 15.85
N ASN A 23 13.85 -7.54 15.75
CA ASN A 23 12.49 -7.38 15.21
C ASN A 23 11.62 -6.51 16.13
N PHE A 24 11.78 -6.70 17.45
CA PHE A 24 11.01 -5.93 18.44
C PHE A 24 11.31 -4.43 18.33
N HIS A 25 12.59 -4.06 18.37
CA HIS A 25 13.02 -2.67 18.28
C HIS A 25 12.88 -2.08 16.87
N GLY A 26 13.00 -2.91 15.83
CA GLY A 26 12.92 -2.46 14.44
C GLY A 26 11.49 -2.21 13.95
N ALA A 27 10.50 -2.98 14.41
CA ALA A 27 9.13 -2.88 13.91
C ALA A 27 8.07 -3.02 15.01
N LEU A 28 8.13 -4.08 15.82
CA LEU A 28 6.99 -4.47 16.66
C LEU A 28 6.62 -3.43 17.72
N ARG A 29 7.63 -2.80 18.35
CA ARG A 29 7.41 -1.70 19.30
C ARG A 29 6.69 -0.53 18.64
N ASN A 30 7.11 -0.16 17.43
CA ASN A 30 6.48 0.91 16.67
C ASN A 30 5.03 0.53 16.29
N TRP A 31 4.75 -0.72 15.94
CA TRP A 31 3.38 -1.18 15.67
C TRP A 31 2.47 -1.06 16.90
N VAL A 32 2.99 -1.38 18.08
CA VAL A 32 2.25 -1.26 19.36
C VAL A 32 1.90 0.21 19.68
N ASP A 33 2.75 1.15 19.28
CA ASP A 33 2.46 2.58 19.39
C ASP A 33 1.45 3.02 18.31
N LEU A 34 1.66 2.62 17.06
CA LEU A 34 0.83 3.00 15.91
C LEU A 34 -0.64 2.55 16.04
N GLN A 35 -0.91 1.37 16.59
CA GLN A 35 -2.29 0.89 16.79
C GLN A 35 -3.11 1.78 17.75
N ARG A 36 -2.49 2.71 18.49
CA ARG A 36 -3.19 3.67 19.36
C ARG A 36 -3.71 4.88 18.60
N ASP A 37 -2.98 5.32 17.58
CA ASP A 37 -3.24 6.55 16.85
C ASP A 37 -3.80 6.31 15.42
N TYR A 38 -3.53 5.16 14.80
CA TYR A 38 -3.88 4.83 13.41
C TYR A 38 -4.78 3.59 13.25
N ASP A 39 -5.60 3.55 12.19
CA ASP A 39 -6.31 2.31 11.79
C ASP A 39 -5.28 1.32 11.22
N GLY A 40 -4.73 0.47 12.08
CA GLY A 40 -3.57 -0.38 11.79
C GLY A 40 -3.95 -1.70 11.13
N TYR A 41 -3.27 -2.04 10.05
CA TYR A 41 -3.33 -3.33 9.36
C TYR A 41 -1.94 -3.96 9.43
N PHE A 42 -1.81 -5.02 10.22
CA PHE A 42 -0.56 -5.72 10.47
C PHE A 42 -0.67 -7.16 9.99
N PHE A 43 0.21 -7.60 9.11
CA PHE A 43 0.02 -8.91 8.46
C PHE A 43 1.26 -9.77 8.37
N VAL A 44 1.04 -11.07 8.50
CA VAL A 44 2.05 -12.09 8.26
C VAL A 44 2.18 -12.29 6.75
N ALA A 45 3.33 -11.90 6.19
CA ALA A 45 3.62 -11.94 4.77
C ALA A 45 4.15 -13.34 4.37
N ASP A 46 3.29 -14.36 4.44
CA ASP A 46 3.68 -15.76 4.22
C ASP A 46 3.95 -16.11 2.76
N TRP A 47 3.24 -15.53 1.78
CA TRP A 47 3.62 -15.69 0.37
C TRP A 47 4.95 -15.01 0.05
N HIS A 48 5.27 -13.89 0.69
CA HIS A 48 6.61 -13.29 0.56
C HIS A 48 7.73 -14.19 1.09
N ALA A 49 7.47 -15.01 2.11
CA ALA A 49 8.46 -15.99 2.57
C ALA A 49 8.76 -17.08 1.53
N LEU A 50 7.77 -17.42 0.68
CA LEU A 50 7.96 -18.40 -0.39
C LEU A 50 8.89 -17.89 -1.50
N THR A 51 9.02 -16.57 -1.68
CA THR A 51 9.85 -16.00 -2.77
C THR A 51 11.33 -16.33 -2.64
N THR A 52 11.80 -16.60 -1.42
CA THR A 52 13.16 -17.07 -1.14
C THR A 52 13.20 -18.46 -0.52
N GLY A 53 12.11 -18.93 0.12
CA GLY A 53 12.03 -20.17 0.87
C GLY A 53 11.15 -21.26 0.28
N TYR A 54 10.90 -21.27 -1.04
CA TYR A 54 9.99 -22.23 -1.68
C TYR A 54 10.44 -23.70 -1.58
N GLU A 55 11.73 -23.98 -1.38
CA GLU A 55 12.29 -25.35 -1.37
C GLU A 55 11.88 -26.17 -0.13
N ASP A 56 11.71 -25.51 1.02
CA ASP A 56 11.26 -26.14 2.26
C ASP A 56 10.28 -25.23 3.00
N THR A 57 9.02 -25.65 3.01
CA THR A 57 7.90 -24.93 3.64
C THR A 57 7.44 -25.61 4.94
N SER A 58 8.13 -26.66 5.39
CA SER A 58 7.71 -27.48 6.54
C SER A 58 7.54 -26.68 7.84
N ALA A 59 8.41 -25.68 8.05
CA ALA A 59 8.37 -24.81 9.22
C ALA A 59 7.42 -23.61 9.08
N LEU A 60 6.90 -23.32 7.88
CA LEU A 60 6.18 -22.07 7.59
C LEU A 60 4.96 -21.89 8.49
N GLN A 61 4.13 -22.93 8.63
CA GLN A 61 2.93 -22.89 9.46
C GLN A 61 3.26 -22.67 10.95
N ALA A 62 4.32 -23.33 11.44
CA ALA A 62 4.78 -23.13 12.82
C ALA A 62 5.31 -21.71 13.04
N ASN A 63 6.02 -21.15 12.07
CA ASN A 63 6.54 -19.78 12.12
C ASN A 63 5.40 -18.74 12.09
N ILE A 64 4.38 -18.92 11.25
CA ILE A 64 3.19 -18.05 11.22
C ILE A 64 2.54 -18.00 12.60
N ARG A 65 2.28 -19.18 13.19
CA ARG A 65 1.66 -19.28 14.51
C ARG A 65 2.51 -18.64 15.61
N SER A 66 3.81 -18.92 15.62
CA SER A 66 4.73 -18.41 16.64
C SER A 66 4.83 -16.89 16.58
N MET A 67 4.98 -16.34 15.38
CA MET A 67 5.06 -14.88 15.20
C MET A 67 3.77 -14.17 15.60
N LEU A 68 2.59 -14.72 15.30
CA LEU A 68 1.33 -14.15 15.79
C LEU A 68 1.26 -14.16 17.33
N ILE A 69 1.70 -15.24 17.98
CA ILE A 69 1.79 -15.31 19.44
C ILE A 69 2.72 -14.22 19.97
N ASP A 70 3.89 -14.05 19.36
CA ASP A 70 4.86 -13.04 19.77
C ASP A 70 4.31 -11.61 19.60
N TRP A 71 3.55 -11.34 18.54
CA TRP A 71 2.92 -10.03 18.34
C TRP A 71 1.89 -9.71 19.41
N LEU A 72 1.01 -10.67 19.72
CA LEU A 72 0.03 -10.54 20.78
C LEU A 72 0.71 -10.36 22.14
N ALA A 73 1.76 -11.13 22.42
CA ALA A 73 2.54 -11.02 23.65
C ALA A 73 3.27 -9.67 23.79
N ALA A 74 3.71 -9.09 22.66
CA ALA A 74 4.33 -7.77 22.63
C ALA A 74 3.33 -6.62 22.82
N GLY A 75 2.03 -6.88 22.70
CA GLY A 75 0.96 -5.92 23.00
C GLY A 75 0.14 -5.45 21.81
N LEU A 76 0.25 -6.10 20.64
CA LEU A 76 -0.72 -5.89 19.56
C LEU A 76 -2.09 -6.45 19.97
N ASP A 77 -3.13 -5.63 19.85
CA ASP A 77 -4.48 -5.98 20.27
C ASP A 77 -5.41 -6.03 19.06
N PRO A 78 -5.95 -7.22 18.69
CA PRO A 78 -6.94 -7.38 17.63
C PRO A 78 -8.24 -6.59 17.83
N ALA A 79 -8.51 -6.12 19.06
CA ALA A 79 -9.65 -5.24 19.32
C ALA A 79 -9.41 -3.79 18.84
N THR A 80 -8.16 -3.41 18.57
CA THR A 80 -7.77 -2.04 18.18
C THR A 80 -7.14 -1.93 16.79
N CYS A 81 -6.70 -3.05 16.22
CA CYS A 81 -6.11 -3.12 14.89
C CYS A 81 -6.51 -4.43 14.17
N THR A 82 -6.30 -4.46 12.86
CA THR A 82 -6.52 -5.66 12.04
C THR A 82 -5.23 -6.47 11.94
N ILE A 83 -5.27 -7.72 12.39
CA ILE A 83 -4.16 -8.68 12.28
C ILE A 83 -4.58 -9.83 11.37
N PHE A 84 -3.79 -10.16 10.35
CA PHE A 84 -4.14 -11.22 9.40
C PHE A 84 -2.92 -11.93 8.79
N VAL A 85 -3.17 -13.02 8.07
CA VAL A 85 -2.16 -13.76 7.30
C VAL A 85 -2.42 -13.46 5.82
N GLN A 86 -1.38 -13.11 5.06
CA GLN A 86 -1.48 -12.69 3.66
C GLN A 86 -2.23 -13.73 2.82
N SER A 87 -1.87 -15.01 2.93
CA SER A 87 -2.50 -16.09 2.16
C SER A 87 -3.98 -16.35 2.50
N HIS A 88 -4.48 -15.83 3.62
CA HIS A 88 -5.89 -15.97 3.99
C HIS A 88 -6.79 -14.92 3.31
N VAL A 89 -6.21 -13.96 2.58
CA VAL A 89 -6.91 -12.90 1.87
C VAL A 89 -6.58 -13.03 0.37
N PRO A 90 -7.34 -13.85 -0.39
CA PRO A 90 -7.02 -14.19 -1.78
C PRO A 90 -6.96 -12.97 -2.72
N GLU A 91 -7.60 -11.86 -2.35
CA GLU A 91 -7.59 -10.60 -3.08
C GLU A 91 -6.18 -10.03 -3.29
N HIS A 92 -5.22 -10.39 -2.41
CA HIS A 92 -3.81 -10.06 -2.62
C HIS A 92 -3.26 -10.73 -3.89
N ALA A 93 -3.57 -12.00 -4.11
CA ALA A 93 -3.14 -12.73 -5.30
C ALA A 93 -3.89 -12.27 -6.56
N GLU A 94 -5.19 -12.00 -6.43
CA GLU A 94 -6.00 -11.48 -7.55
C GLU A 94 -5.49 -10.12 -8.02
N LEU A 95 -5.24 -9.19 -7.09
CA LEU A 95 -4.72 -7.88 -7.43
C LEU A 95 -3.30 -7.97 -7.99
N HIS A 96 -2.44 -8.82 -7.41
CA HIS A 96 -1.11 -9.08 -7.96
C HIS A 96 -1.17 -9.55 -9.42
N LEU A 97 -2.04 -10.52 -9.72
CA LEU A 97 -2.26 -11.02 -11.08
C LEU A 97 -2.68 -9.90 -12.03
N LEU A 98 -3.67 -9.08 -11.65
CA LEU A 98 -4.13 -7.97 -12.49
C LEU A 98 -3.04 -6.91 -12.71
N LEU A 99 -2.30 -6.54 -11.67
CA LEU A 99 -1.21 -5.58 -11.77
C LEU A 99 -0.04 -6.11 -12.64
N SER A 100 0.17 -7.42 -12.67
CA SER A 100 1.22 -8.05 -13.49
C SER A 100 1.02 -7.84 -14.98
N MET A 101 -0.24 -7.74 -15.44
CA MET A 101 -0.56 -7.54 -16.85
C MET A 101 -0.18 -6.15 -17.36
N VAL A 102 -0.02 -5.19 -16.45
CA VAL A 102 0.24 -3.78 -16.80
C VAL A 102 1.60 -3.27 -16.33
N THR A 103 2.33 -4.02 -15.52
CA THR A 103 3.62 -3.61 -14.96
C THR A 103 4.76 -3.99 -15.92
N PRO A 104 5.55 -3.02 -16.41
CA PRO A 104 6.70 -3.33 -17.28
C PRO A 104 7.76 -4.14 -16.54
N LEU A 105 8.25 -5.22 -17.16
CA LEU A 105 9.25 -6.10 -16.57
C LEU A 105 10.52 -5.36 -16.12
N GLY A 106 11.02 -4.44 -16.95
CA GLY A 106 12.21 -3.65 -16.66
C GLY A 106 12.07 -2.71 -15.45
N TRP A 107 10.87 -2.50 -14.89
CA TRP A 107 10.72 -1.81 -13.61
C TRP A 107 11.16 -2.70 -12.45
N LEU A 108 10.79 -3.99 -12.49
CA LEU A 108 11.14 -4.99 -11.47
C LEU A 108 12.64 -5.33 -11.52
N GLU A 109 13.21 -5.49 -12.72
CA GLU A 109 14.64 -5.81 -12.91
C GLU A 109 15.61 -4.72 -12.44
N ARG A 110 15.11 -3.49 -12.26
CA ARG A 110 15.89 -2.32 -11.83
C ARG A 110 15.75 -2.01 -10.35
N VAL A 111 14.93 -2.76 -9.61
CA VAL A 111 14.85 -2.60 -8.15
C VAL A 111 16.21 -2.99 -7.55
N PRO A 112 16.89 -2.09 -6.79
CA PRO A 112 18.27 -2.31 -6.33
C PRO A 112 18.44 -3.60 -5.51
N THR A 113 17.47 -3.88 -4.63
CA THR A 113 17.46 -5.03 -3.73
C THR A 113 17.49 -6.37 -4.47
N PHE A 114 16.95 -6.44 -5.69
CA PHE A 114 16.87 -7.68 -6.45
C PHE A 114 18.27 -8.25 -6.76
N LYS A 115 19.16 -7.42 -7.30
CA LYS A 115 20.52 -7.84 -7.66
C LYS A 115 21.38 -8.13 -6.43
N ASP A 116 21.25 -7.30 -5.40
CA ASP A 116 22.03 -7.44 -4.17
C ASP A 116 21.67 -8.73 -3.43
N GLN A 117 20.37 -9.02 -3.29
CA GLN A 117 19.90 -10.25 -2.64
C GLN A 117 20.23 -11.50 -3.46
N GLN A 118 20.14 -11.44 -4.79
CA GLN A 118 20.57 -12.54 -5.67
C GLN A 118 22.07 -12.83 -5.51
N ALA A 119 22.89 -11.79 -5.30
CA ALA A 119 24.32 -11.96 -5.06
C ALA A 119 24.66 -12.46 -3.64
N GLN A 120 23.83 -12.16 -2.65
CA GLN A 120 24.02 -12.60 -1.26
C GLN A 120 23.56 -14.04 -1.01
N LEU A 121 22.50 -14.47 -1.70
CA LEU A 121 21.87 -15.79 -1.50
C LEU A 121 22.31 -16.77 -2.60
N LYS A 122 23.63 -16.94 -2.77
CA LYS A 122 24.23 -17.75 -3.85
C LYS A 122 23.87 -19.24 -3.79
N ASP A 123 23.54 -19.74 -2.60
CA ASP A 123 23.20 -21.15 -2.37
C ASP A 123 21.72 -21.45 -2.67
N ARG A 124 20.93 -20.45 -3.09
CA ARG A 124 19.52 -20.60 -3.46
C ARG A 124 19.32 -20.25 -4.93
N ASP A 125 18.49 -21.01 -5.63
CA ASP A 125 18.07 -20.65 -6.99
C ASP A 125 16.99 -19.56 -6.94
N LEU A 126 17.44 -18.30 -6.93
CA LEU A 126 16.57 -17.13 -6.93
C LEU A 126 16.29 -16.57 -8.33
N ALA A 127 16.66 -17.30 -9.39
CA ALA A 127 16.29 -16.95 -10.76
C ALA A 127 14.81 -17.31 -11.06
N THR A 128 13.91 -16.99 -10.12
CA THR A 128 12.50 -17.33 -10.20
C THR A 128 11.63 -16.10 -10.45
N TYR A 129 10.50 -16.30 -11.11
CA TYR A 129 9.50 -15.24 -11.28
C TYR A 129 8.98 -14.72 -9.93
N GLY A 130 8.83 -15.60 -8.94
CA GLY A 130 8.38 -15.20 -7.60
C GLY A 130 9.34 -14.22 -6.94
N PHE A 131 10.65 -14.44 -7.07
CA PHE A 131 11.67 -13.54 -6.55
C PHE A 131 11.79 -12.24 -7.35
N LEU A 132 11.61 -12.27 -8.68
CA LEU A 132 11.55 -11.03 -9.46
C LEU A 132 10.26 -10.22 -9.20
N GLY A 133 9.15 -10.93 -8.97
CA GLY A 133 7.80 -10.39 -8.84
C GLY A 133 7.41 -9.94 -7.44
N TYR A 134 8.21 -10.22 -6.39
CA TYR A 134 7.81 -9.86 -5.02
C TYR A 134 7.55 -8.36 -4.82
N PRO A 135 8.26 -7.39 -5.45
CA PRO A 135 7.92 -5.98 -5.30
C PRO A 135 6.52 -5.64 -5.83
N LEU A 136 6.06 -6.37 -6.85
CA LEU A 136 4.71 -6.24 -7.38
C LEU A 136 3.67 -6.86 -6.45
N LEU A 137 3.99 -7.99 -5.81
CA LEU A 137 3.15 -8.57 -4.75
C LEU A 137 3.01 -7.59 -3.57
N GLN A 138 4.11 -6.96 -3.14
CA GLN A 138 4.09 -5.90 -2.14
C GLN A 138 3.24 -4.71 -2.57
N SER A 139 3.27 -4.35 -3.86
CA SER A 139 2.40 -3.31 -4.40
C SER A 139 0.92 -3.67 -4.27
N ALA A 140 0.55 -4.93 -4.54
CA ALA A 140 -0.81 -5.43 -4.33
C ALA A 140 -1.19 -5.37 -2.85
N ASP A 141 -0.30 -5.83 -1.96
CA ASP A 141 -0.52 -5.78 -0.51
C ASP A 141 -0.81 -4.35 -0.03
N ILE A 142 -0.10 -3.35 -0.55
CA ILE A 142 -0.31 -1.94 -0.19
C ILE A 142 -1.61 -1.38 -0.79
N LEU A 143 -1.82 -1.57 -2.09
CA LEU A 143 -2.90 -0.89 -2.81
C LEU A 143 -4.29 -1.41 -2.44
N LEU A 144 -4.40 -2.64 -1.96
CA LEU A 144 -5.67 -3.23 -1.53
C LEU A 144 -6.32 -2.45 -0.37
N TYR A 145 -5.51 -1.98 0.59
CA TYR A 145 -6.00 -1.30 1.80
C TYR A 145 -6.02 0.23 1.70
N ARG A 146 -5.34 0.79 0.69
CA ARG A 146 -5.17 2.23 0.47
C ARG A 146 -4.68 2.96 1.73
N PRO A 147 -3.55 2.53 2.33
CA PRO A 147 -3.04 3.14 3.54
C PRO A 147 -2.59 4.58 3.29
N ALA A 148 -2.71 5.43 4.30
CA ALA A 148 -2.10 6.75 4.30
C ALA A 148 -0.58 6.64 4.53
N TYR A 149 -0.15 5.65 5.32
CA TYR A 149 1.25 5.45 5.67
C TYR A 149 1.67 3.99 5.58
N VAL A 150 2.90 3.75 5.11
CA VAL A 150 3.54 2.43 5.06
C VAL A 150 4.93 2.57 5.70
N PRO A 151 5.11 2.26 7.00
CA PRO A 151 6.40 2.36 7.66
C PRO A 151 7.33 1.29 7.11
N VAL A 152 8.47 1.73 6.57
CA VAL A 152 9.47 0.86 5.94
C VAL A 152 10.88 1.28 6.33
N GLY A 153 11.82 0.33 6.32
CA GLY A 153 13.25 0.62 6.42
C GLY A 153 13.80 1.24 5.13
N GLU A 154 15.01 1.80 5.21
CA GLU A 154 15.69 2.43 4.05
C GLU A 154 15.84 1.47 2.86
N ASP A 155 16.03 0.18 3.13
CA ASP A 155 16.17 -0.89 2.13
C ASP A 155 14.88 -1.17 1.34
N GLN A 156 13.72 -0.75 1.86
CA GLN A 156 12.40 -1.01 1.29
C GLN A 156 11.79 0.22 0.60
N VAL A 157 12.45 1.38 0.65
CA VAL A 157 11.97 2.64 0.04
C VAL A 157 11.72 2.46 -1.46
N ALA A 158 12.61 1.77 -2.17
CA ALA A 158 12.45 1.51 -3.60
C ALA A 158 11.17 0.71 -3.91
N HIS A 159 10.72 -0.18 -3.03
CA HIS A 159 9.48 -0.95 -3.20
C HIS A 159 8.23 -0.09 -2.99
N VAL A 160 8.29 0.89 -2.08
CA VAL A 160 7.20 1.85 -1.91
C VAL A 160 7.11 2.78 -3.13
N GLU A 161 8.24 3.22 -3.66
CA GLU A 161 8.26 4.08 -4.86
C GLU A 161 7.75 3.36 -6.11
N ILE A 162 8.15 2.10 -6.35
CA ILE A 162 7.60 1.33 -7.47
C ILE A 162 6.08 1.09 -7.31
N THR A 163 5.59 0.93 -6.08
CA THR A 163 4.15 0.84 -5.80
C THR A 163 3.42 2.11 -6.26
N ARG A 164 3.98 3.29 -5.99
CA ARG A 164 3.41 4.59 -6.43
C ARG A 164 3.40 4.72 -7.95
N GLU A 165 4.46 4.26 -8.63
CA GLU A 165 4.55 4.24 -10.09
C GLU A 165 3.52 3.29 -10.72
N ILE A 166 3.37 2.08 -10.16
CA ILE A 166 2.38 1.09 -10.61
C ILE A 166 0.96 1.64 -10.45
N ALA A 167 0.66 2.25 -9.30
CA ALA A 167 -0.65 2.88 -9.07
C ALA A 167 -0.93 4.02 -10.07
N ARG A 168 0.05 4.90 -10.31
CA ARG A 168 -0.08 5.98 -11.31
C ARG A 168 -0.33 5.42 -12.71
N ARG A 169 0.40 4.39 -13.10
CA ARG A 169 0.23 3.73 -14.40
C ARG A 169 -1.13 3.07 -14.52
N PHE A 170 -1.57 2.33 -13.51
CA PHE A 170 -2.89 1.71 -13.48
C PHE A 170 -3.99 2.77 -13.63
N ASN A 171 -3.91 3.85 -12.85
CA ASN A 171 -4.85 4.97 -12.93
C ASN A 171 -4.80 5.68 -14.29
N HIS A 172 -3.63 5.78 -14.93
CA HIS A 172 -3.54 6.34 -16.27
C HIS A 172 -4.22 5.46 -17.33
N LEU A 173 -4.05 4.14 -17.23
CA LEU A 173 -4.63 3.18 -18.18
C LEU A 173 -6.15 3.01 -17.99
N PHE A 174 -6.61 2.94 -16.73
CA PHE A 174 -7.99 2.53 -16.40
C PHE A 174 -8.80 3.60 -15.68
N GLY A 175 -8.17 4.63 -15.10
CA GLY A 175 -8.83 5.72 -14.37
C GLY A 175 -9.60 6.72 -15.24
N GLY A 176 -9.81 6.41 -16.53
CA GLY A 176 -10.87 7.03 -17.34
C GLY A 176 -10.45 7.70 -18.66
N GLY A 177 -9.21 7.50 -19.12
CA GLY A 177 -8.74 7.90 -20.45
C GLY A 177 -8.96 9.39 -20.81
N ALA A 178 -8.80 9.72 -22.11
CA ALA A 178 -9.01 11.09 -22.61
C ALA A 178 -10.39 11.68 -22.26
N SER A 179 -11.39 10.84 -22.01
CA SER A 179 -12.74 11.28 -21.59
C SER A 179 -12.77 11.78 -20.14
N PHE A 180 -11.99 11.20 -19.23
CA PHE A 180 -11.94 11.63 -17.84
C PHE A 180 -11.19 12.94 -17.72
N ASP A 181 -10.04 13.08 -18.36
CA ASP A 181 -9.31 14.35 -18.38
C ASP A 181 -10.13 15.47 -19.02
N ALA A 182 -10.91 15.17 -20.08
CA ALA A 182 -11.85 16.12 -20.66
C ALA A 182 -12.98 16.48 -19.69
N ARG A 183 -13.53 15.51 -18.96
CA ARG A 183 -14.56 15.74 -17.92
C ARG A 183 -14.01 16.57 -16.76
N VAL A 184 -12.81 16.27 -16.25
CA VAL A 184 -12.11 17.03 -15.22
C VAL A 184 -11.86 18.46 -15.70
N LYS A 185 -11.28 18.64 -16.90
CA LYS A 185 -11.05 19.98 -17.47
C LYS A 185 -12.36 20.77 -17.63
N THR A 186 -13.44 20.11 -18.04
CA THR A 186 -14.75 20.74 -18.18
C THR A 186 -15.33 21.11 -16.82
N ALA A 187 -15.24 20.22 -15.84
CA ALA A 187 -15.71 20.45 -14.48
C ALA A 187 -14.92 21.57 -13.78
N LEU A 188 -13.59 21.63 -13.96
CA LEU A 188 -12.74 22.70 -13.45
C LEU A 188 -13.13 24.07 -14.00
N LYS A 189 -13.65 24.16 -15.23
CA LYS A 189 -14.15 25.43 -15.80
C LYS A 189 -15.38 25.97 -15.08
N LEU A 190 -16.14 25.12 -14.40
CA LEU A 190 -17.34 25.50 -13.65
C LEU A 190 -17.01 26.09 -12.27
N LEU A 191 -15.82 25.81 -11.75
CA LEU A 191 -15.28 26.40 -10.53
C LEU A 191 -14.82 27.86 -10.77
N SER A 192 -14.90 28.67 -9.72
CA SER A 192 -14.30 30.00 -9.71
C SER A 192 -12.77 29.91 -9.83
N GLY A 193 -12.11 31.02 -10.18
CA GLY A 193 -10.65 31.06 -10.25
C GLY A 193 -9.97 30.67 -8.94
N ALA A 194 -10.49 31.17 -7.81
CA ALA A 194 -9.98 30.86 -6.48
C ALA A 194 -10.20 29.39 -6.10
N ASP A 195 -11.40 28.85 -6.36
CA ASP A 195 -11.73 27.46 -6.04
C ASP A 195 -10.94 26.48 -6.90
N ARG A 196 -10.65 26.84 -8.16
CA ARG A 196 -9.83 26.01 -9.04
C ARG A 196 -8.39 25.89 -8.52
N THR A 197 -7.80 27.00 -8.08
CA THR A 197 -6.47 27.00 -7.46
C THR A 197 -6.47 26.15 -6.19
N ARG A 198 -7.44 26.36 -5.31
CA ARG A 198 -7.59 25.61 -4.06
C ARG A 198 -7.81 24.12 -4.30
N TYR A 199 -8.61 23.76 -5.30
CA TYR A 199 -8.78 22.38 -5.73
C TYR A 199 -7.46 21.75 -6.18
N GLN A 200 -6.67 22.46 -6.99
CA GLN A 200 -5.39 21.94 -7.49
C GLN A 200 -4.38 21.73 -6.35
N GLU A 201 -4.33 22.66 -5.39
CA GLU A 201 -3.50 22.55 -4.19
C GLU A 201 -3.90 21.35 -3.34
N LEU A 202 -5.20 21.19 -3.05
CA LEU A 202 -5.72 20.06 -2.27
C LEU A 202 -5.53 18.73 -2.99
N ARG A 203 -5.78 18.67 -4.31
CA ARG A 203 -5.56 17.47 -5.11
C ARG A 203 -4.09 17.07 -5.10
N ARG A 204 -3.19 18.03 -5.23
CA ARG A 204 -1.75 17.82 -5.17
C ARG A 204 -1.33 17.33 -3.78
N ALA A 205 -1.85 17.95 -2.72
CA ALA A 205 -1.60 17.51 -1.33
C ALA A 205 -2.07 16.06 -1.10
N ALA A 206 -3.24 15.70 -1.62
CA ALA A 206 -3.78 14.34 -1.51
C ALA A 206 -2.95 13.31 -2.32
N GLN A 207 -2.62 13.61 -3.57
CA GLN A 207 -2.00 12.65 -4.50
C GLN A 207 -0.47 12.55 -4.34
N GLU A 208 0.20 13.67 -4.10
CA GLU A 208 1.66 13.73 -4.04
C GLU A 208 2.16 13.65 -2.59
N ALA A 209 1.60 14.47 -1.69
CA ALA A 209 2.07 14.56 -0.31
C ALA A 209 1.41 13.56 0.65
N GLY A 210 0.36 12.84 0.21
CA GLY A 210 -0.36 11.87 1.04
C GLY A 210 -1.13 12.50 2.20
N ASP A 211 -1.52 13.77 2.08
CA ASP A 211 -2.28 14.46 3.11
C ASP A 211 -3.68 13.85 3.24
N ALA A 212 -3.94 13.15 4.35
CA ALA A 212 -5.21 12.49 4.62
C ALA A 212 -6.39 13.47 4.86
N ALA A 213 -6.12 14.73 5.19
CA ALA A 213 -7.14 15.76 5.36
C ALA A 213 -7.53 16.43 4.03
N ALA A 214 -6.66 16.35 3.02
CA ALA A 214 -6.90 16.97 1.73
C ALA A 214 -8.11 16.39 0.97
N PRO A 215 -8.37 15.07 0.92
CA PRO A 215 -9.58 14.51 0.33
C PRO A 215 -10.87 15.01 0.98
N VAL A 216 -10.89 15.11 2.32
CA VAL A 216 -12.06 15.62 3.07
C VAL A 216 -12.30 17.08 2.75
N SER A 217 -11.24 17.88 2.74
CA SER A 217 -11.29 19.31 2.39
C SER A 217 -11.75 19.52 0.95
N LEU A 218 -11.34 18.63 0.03
CA LEU A 218 -11.71 18.67 -1.37
C LEU A 218 -13.19 18.29 -1.56
N GLN A 219 -13.71 17.31 -0.82
CA GLN A 219 -15.15 17.02 -0.77
C GLN A 219 -15.97 18.19 -0.22
N ALA A 220 -15.50 18.84 0.85
CA ALA A 220 -16.16 20.02 1.42
C ALA A 220 -16.21 21.18 0.41
N LEU A 221 -15.07 21.47 -0.24
CA LEU A 221 -14.97 22.50 -1.29
C LEU A 221 -15.98 22.25 -2.42
N LEU A 222 -16.14 20.99 -2.86
CA LEU A 222 -17.05 20.61 -3.94
C LEU A 222 -18.53 20.63 -3.51
N ALA A 223 -18.82 20.36 -2.24
CA ALA A 223 -20.18 20.39 -1.70
C ALA A 223 -20.76 21.82 -1.67
N GLU A 224 -19.91 22.82 -1.40
CA GLU A 224 -20.25 24.24 -1.34
C GLU A 224 -20.45 24.88 -2.73
N GLN A 225 -20.14 24.15 -3.81
CA GLN A 225 -20.23 24.71 -5.17
C GLN A 225 -21.68 24.93 -5.63
N PRO A 226 -21.92 25.98 -6.43
CA PRO A 226 -23.24 26.30 -6.95
C PRO A 226 -23.80 25.18 -7.84
N PRO A 227 -25.13 25.12 -8.07
CA PRO A 227 -25.81 24.04 -8.81
C PRO A 227 -25.28 23.76 -10.22
N ARG A 228 -24.59 24.74 -10.84
CA ARG A 228 -23.90 24.56 -12.12
C ARG A 228 -22.78 23.52 -12.07
N VAL A 229 -22.23 23.23 -10.89
CA VAL A 229 -21.32 22.11 -10.63
C VAL A 229 -22.17 20.93 -10.20
N ASP A 230 -22.77 20.27 -11.17
CA ASP A 230 -23.70 19.16 -10.98
C ASP A 230 -23.00 17.89 -10.44
N ALA A 231 -23.79 16.84 -10.18
CA ALA A 231 -23.27 15.58 -9.64
C ALA A 231 -22.21 14.92 -10.55
N SER A 232 -22.33 15.09 -11.87
CA SER A 232 -21.38 14.54 -12.84
C SER A 232 -20.05 15.29 -12.78
N ALA A 233 -20.10 16.63 -12.70
CA ALA A 233 -18.93 17.47 -12.53
C ALA A 233 -18.24 17.22 -11.18
N ARG A 234 -19.00 17.04 -10.09
CA ARG A 234 -18.45 16.67 -8.78
C ARG A 234 -17.76 15.31 -8.82
N ALA A 235 -18.40 14.30 -9.41
CA ALA A 235 -17.82 12.97 -9.55
C ALA A 235 -16.54 12.95 -10.42
N ALA A 236 -16.41 13.87 -11.37
CA ALA A 236 -15.19 14.03 -12.16
C ALA A 236 -14.07 14.74 -11.37
N LEU A 237 -14.39 15.48 -10.32
CA LEU A 237 -13.44 16.24 -9.50
C LEU A 237 -13.04 15.50 -8.20
N THR A 238 -13.79 14.49 -7.78
CA THR A 238 -13.45 13.61 -6.65
C THR A 238 -12.66 12.39 -7.10
#